data_AF-A0A2K6FTP6-F1
#
_entry.id   AF-A0A2K6FTP6-F1
#
_cell.length_a   1.000
_cell.length_b   1.000
_cell.length_c   1.000
_cell.angle_alpha   90.00
_cell.angle_beta   90.00
_cell.angle_gamma   90.00
#
_symmetry.space_group_name_H-M   'P 1'
#
loop_
_entity.id
_entity.type
_entity.pdbx_description
1 polymer ?
#
loop_
_entity_poly.entity_id
_entity_poly.type
_entity_poly.pdbx_seq_one_letter_code
_entity_poly.pdbx_strand_id
1 'polypeptide(L)'
;MATAEVLNIGKKLYEGKTKEVYELLDSPGKVLLQSKDQITAGNAARKNHLEGKAAISNKITCCIFQLLQEAGIKTAFTKKCGETAFTAPRCEMIPIEWVCRRIATGSFLKRNPGVKEGYKFYPPKVEMFFKDDANNDPQWSEEQLIAAKFCFAGLVIGQTEVDIMSHATQAIFEILEKSWLSQNCTLVDMKIEFGVDVTTKEIVLADVIDNDSWRLWPSGDRSQQKDKQSYRDLKEVTPEGLQMVKKNFEWVAERVELLLKSESQCRLVVLMGSTSDFGHCEKIKKACGNFGIPCELRITSAHKGPDQTLRIKADYEGDGIPTVFVAVAGRSNGLGPVLSGNTAYPVINCPPLTLDWGAQDVWSSLRLPSGVGCSTILSPEGSAQFAAQIFGLNNHLVWCKLRASILNTWISLKLADKEMRM
;
A
#
# COMPACT_ATOMS: atom_id res chain seq x y z
N MET A 1 -30.93 12.72 5.72
CA MET A 1 -30.01 13.87 5.66
C MET A 1 -29.06 13.73 6.83
N ALA A 2 -27.82 13.31 6.59
CA ALA A 2 -26.81 13.30 7.65
C ALA A 2 -26.49 14.77 7.97
N THR A 3 -26.72 15.19 9.21
CA THR A 3 -26.30 16.49 9.71
C THR A 3 -24.80 16.63 9.48
N ALA A 4 -24.38 17.64 8.72
CA ALA A 4 -22.96 17.96 8.58
C ALA A 4 -22.38 18.17 9.98
N GLU A 5 -21.42 17.34 10.37
CA GLU A 5 -20.67 17.52 11.61
C GLU A 5 -20.06 18.93 11.57
N VAL A 6 -20.56 19.81 12.44
CA VAL A 6 -19.97 21.14 12.63
C VAL A 6 -18.67 20.91 13.38
N LEU A 7 -17.54 20.99 12.68
CA LEU A 7 -16.23 20.90 13.31
C LEU A 7 -15.90 22.19 14.04
N ASN A 8 -15.56 22.07 15.32
CA ASN A 8 -15.11 23.19 16.15
C ASN A 8 -13.62 23.46 15.88
N ILE A 9 -13.37 24.33 14.89
CA ILE A 9 -12.03 24.68 14.41
C ILE A 9 -11.37 25.65 15.39
N GLY A 10 -10.19 25.26 15.89
CA GLY A 10 -9.35 26.08 16.75
C GLY A 10 -8.39 26.99 15.97
N LYS A 11 -7.27 27.35 16.58
CA LYS A 11 -6.27 28.24 15.97
C LYS A 11 -5.57 27.59 14.77
N LYS A 12 -5.10 28.43 13.84
CA LYS A 12 -4.18 28.03 12.77
C LYS A 12 -2.82 27.71 13.38
N LEU A 13 -2.32 26.50 13.13
CA LEU A 13 -1.03 25.99 13.65
C LEU A 13 0.10 26.20 12.65
N TYR A 14 -0.19 26.03 11.36
CA TYR A 14 0.78 26.13 10.27
C TYR A 14 0.09 26.65 9.01
N GLU A 15 0.81 27.44 8.23
CA GLU A 15 0.40 27.86 6.89
C GLU A 15 1.55 27.64 5.91
N GLY A 16 1.31 26.76 4.94
CA GLY A 16 2.24 26.48 3.85
C GLY A 16 1.78 27.11 2.53
N LYS A 17 2.52 26.81 1.46
CA LYS A 17 2.24 27.31 0.10
C LYS A 17 0.86 26.87 -0.42
N THR A 18 0.46 25.62 -0.15
CA THR A 18 -0.74 24.99 -0.72
C THR A 18 -1.75 24.52 0.32
N LYS A 19 -1.46 24.67 1.62
CA LYS A 19 -2.33 24.17 2.69
C LYS A 19 -2.18 24.96 3.99
N GLU A 20 -3.20 24.86 4.83
CA GLU A 20 -3.25 25.39 6.19
C GLU A 20 -3.60 24.25 7.14
N VAL A 21 -3.07 24.30 8.37
CA VAL A 21 -3.34 23.29 9.40
C VAL A 21 -3.98 23.98 10.59
N TYR A 22 -5.13 23.48 11.03
CA TYR A 22 -5.88 24.01 12.16
C TYR A 22 -6.00 22.98 13.28
N GLU A 23 -6.01 23.46 14.51
CA GLU A 23 -6.41 22.67 15.68
C GLU A 23 -7.89 22.29 15.61
N LEU A 24 -8.26 21.13 16.18
CA LEU A 24 -9.64 20.74 16.40
C LEU A 24 -9.91 20.66 17.90
N LEU A 25 -10.74 21.58 18.41
CA LEU A 25 -10.96 21.74 19.85
C LEU A 25 -11.65 20.52 20.48
N ASP A 26 -12.57 19.91 19.74
CA ASP A 26 -13.34 18.75 20.20
C ASP A 26 -12.62 17.41 19.93
N SER A 27 -11.40 17.44 19.39
CA SER A 27 -10.64 16.24 19.02
C SER A 27 -9.15 16.39 19.38
N PRO A 28 -8.81 16.23 20.67
CA PRO A 28 -7.42 16.30 21.13
C PRO A 28 -6.50 15.37 20.33
N GLY A 29 -5.33 15.87 19.96
CA GLY A 29 -4.35 15.13 19.15
C GLY A 29 -4.70 15.02 17.67
N LYS A 30 -5.75 15.69 17.18
CA LYS A 30 -6.10 15.76 15.75
C LYS A 30 -6.03 17.19 15.21
N VAL A 31 -5.86 17.30 13.90
CA VAL A 31 -5.82 18.55 13.15
C VAL A 31 -6.68 18.46 11.89
N LEU A 32 -7.11 19.60 11.39
CA LEU A 32 -7.73 19.77 10.08
C LEU A 32 -6.69 20.31 9.09
N LEU A 33 -6.50 19.62 7.97
CA LEU A 33 -5.67 20.10 6.86
C LEU A 33 -6.58 20.65 5.77
N GLN A 34 -6.51 21.96 5.55
CA GLN A 34 -7.29 22.70 4.56
C GLN A 34 -6.41 23.01 3.35
N SER A 35 -6.79 22.51 2.18
CA SER A 35 -6.09 22.78 0.91
C SER A 35 -6.43 24.18 0.38
N LYS A 36 -5.50 24.80 -0.37
CA LYS A 36 -5.67 26.11 -1.04
C LYS A 36 -5.68 25.96 -2.56
N ASP A 37 -6.42 26.81 -3.25
CA ASP A 37 -6.47 26.90 -4.72
C ASP A 37 -5.22 27.59 -5.30
N GLN A 38 -4.05 27.06 -4.94
CA GLN A 38 -2.75 27.61 -5.30
C GLN A 38 -1.86 26.50 -5.89
N ILE A 39 -1.23 26.80 -7.02
CA ILE A 39 -0.17 25.98 -7.61
C ILE A 39 1.14 26.76 -7.60
N THR A 40 2.24 26.10 -7.21
CA THR A 40 3.55 26.74 -7.04
C THR A 40 4.67 25.91 -7.63
N ALA A 41 5.73 26.52 -8.17
CA ALA A 41 6.93 25.82 -8.63
C ALA A 41 8.20 26.63 -8.33
N GLY A 42 9.33 25.93 -8.14
CA GLY A 42 10.64 26.54 -7.85
C GLY A 42 10.62 27.37 -6.56
N ASN A 43 10.34 26.73 -5.42
CA ASN A 43 10.29 27.39 -4.10
C ASN A 43 9.39 28.63 -4.05
N ALA A 44 8.23 28.56 -4.70
CA ALA A 44 7.24 29.65 -4.85
C ALA A 44 7.69 30.85 -5.70
N ALA A 45 8.81 30.77 -6.40
CA ALA A 45 9.18 31.77 -7.42
C ALA A 45 8.13 31.87 -8.54
N ARG A 46 7.47 30.75 -8.86
CA ARG A 46 6.30 30.70 -9.73
C ARG A 46 5.07 30.33 -8.88
N LYS A 47 4.02 31.16 -8.94
CA LYS A 47 2.75 30.95 -8.21
C LYS A 47 1.56 31.40 -9.04
N ASN A 48 0.48 30.62 -9.04
CA ASN A 48 -0.77 30.99 -9.69
C ASN A 48 -1.96 30.49 -8.86
N HIS A 49 -3.05 31.27 -8.87
CA HIS A 49 -4.35 30.79 -8.45
C HIS A 49 -4.87 29.77 -9.47
N LEU A 50 -5.36 28.63 -9.01
CA LEU A 50 -5.95 27.60 -9.86
C LEU A 50 -7.22 27.08 -9.19
N GLU A 51 -8.36 27.63 -9.60
CA GLU A 51 -9.67 27.32 -9.03
C GLU A 51 -9.99 25.82 -9.11
N GLY A 52 -10.40 25.25 -7.98
CA GLY A 52 -10.73 23.83 -7.83
C GLY A 52 -9.54 22.93 -7.53
N LYS A 53 -8.29 23.44 -7.56
CA LYS A 53 -7.10 22.66 -7.21
C LYS A 53 -7.18 22.16 -5.77
N ALA A 54 -7.71 22.93 -4.83
CA ALA A 54 -7.86 22.53 -3.43
C ALA A 54 -8.69 21.24 -3.31
N ALA A 55 -9.83 21.20 -4.02
CA ALA A 55 -10.70 20.03 -4.01
C ALA A 55 -10.05 18.81 -4.68
N ILE A 56 -9.35 19.04 -5.80
CA ILE A 56 -8.61 17.98 -6.50
C ILE A 56 -7.50 17.39 -5.61
N SER A 57 -6.64 18.23 -5.04
CA SER A 57 -5.54 17.79 -4.17
C SER A 57 -6.05 17.03 -2.96
N ASN A 58 -7.13 17.52 -2.33
CA ASN A 58 -7.76 16.87 -1.19
C ASN A 58 -8.37 15.51 -1.56
N LYS A 59 -9.09 15.43 -2.70
CA LYS A 59 -9.65 14.18 -3.21
C LYS A 59 -8.57 13.13 -3.44
N ILE A 60 -7.50 13.50 -4.15
CA ILE A 60 -6.37 12.60 -4.45
C ILE A 60 -5.74 12.11 -3.14
N THR A 61 -5.39 13.03 -2.23
CA THR A 61 -4.77 12.68 -0.95
C THR A 61 -5.64 11.74 -0.13
N CYS A 62 -6.95 12.02 -0.01
CA CYS A 62 -7.87 11.16 0.74
C CYS A 62 -7.94 9.75 0.15
N CYS A 63 -8.02 9.62 -1.17
CA CYS A 63 -8.06 8.30 -1.82
C CYS A 63 -6.74 7.53 -1.63
N ILE A 64 -5.61 8.21 -1.81
CA ILE A 64 -4.28 7.60 -1.65
C ILE A 64 -4.01 7.21 -0.20
N PHE A 65 -4.35 8.05 0.77
CA PHE A 65 -4.19 7.73 2.18
C PHE A 65 -5.14 6.62 2.63
N GLN A 66 -6.37 6.59 2.14
CA GLN A 66 -7.29 5.47 2.38
C GLN A 66 -6.70 4.16 1.83
N LEU A 67 -6.22 4.15 0.59
CA LEU A 67 -5.59 2.98 -0.04
C LEU A 67 -4.41 2.47 0.80
N LEU A 68 -3.51 3.36 1.20
CA LEU A 68 -2.32 3.02 1.98
C LEU A 68 -2.69 2.51 3.39
N GLN A 69 -3.67 3.15 4.05
CA GLN A 69 -4.14 2.75 5.38
C GLN A 69 -4.84 1.38 5.33
N GLU A 70 -5.68 1.12 4.31
CA GLU A 70 -6.32 -0.17 4.09
C GLU A 70 -5.32 -1.29 3.73
N ALA A 71 -4.21 -0.95 3.06
CA ALA A 71 -3.10 -1.87 2.84
C ALA A 71 -2.33 -2.20 4.13
N GLY A 72 -2.37 -1.31 5.13
CA GLY A 72 -1.68 -1.47 6.43
C GLY A 72 -0.48 -0.55 6.63
N ILE A 73 -0.30 0.48 5.79
CA ILE A 73 0.71 1.52 6.00
C ILE A 73 0.23 2.50 7.08
N LYS A 74 1.08 2.73 8.08
CA LYS A 74 0.86 3.73 9.13
C LYS A 74 0.85 5.14 8.53
N THR A 75 -0.32 5.77 8.53
CA THR A 75 -0.58 7.03 7.80
C THR A 75 -1.37 8.00 8.69
N ALA A 76 -0.97 9.27 8.72
CA ALA A 76 -1.64 10.35 9.41
C ALA A 76 -2.90 10.79 8.63
N PHE A 77 -3.92 9.93 8.64
CA PHE A 77 -5.21 10.18 8.00
C PHE A 77 -6.33 9.63 8.88
N THR A 78 -7.37 10.44 9.10
CA THR A 78 -8.57 10.03 9.84
C THR A 78 -9.78 9.94 8.91
N LYS A 79 -10.17 11.03 8.25
CA LYS A 79 -11.27 11.05 7.28
C LYS A 79 -11.28 12.31 6.42
N LYS A 80 -11.86 12.21 5.21
CA LYS A 80 -12.22 13.37 4.36
C LYS A 80 -13.20 14.27 5.12
N CYS A 81 -13.04 15.57 5.00
CA CYS A 81 -13.88 16.59 5.63
C CYS A 81 -14.28 17.67 4.62
N GLY A 82 -15.41 17.48 3.95
CA GLY A 82 -15.81 18.34 2.84
C GLY A 82 -14.87 18.21 1.63
N GLU A 83 -15.04 19.06 0.64
CA GLU A 83 -14.32 18.91 -0.63
C GLU A 83 -12.84 19.29 -0.54
N THR A 84 -12.47 20.24 0.32
CA THR A 84 -11.12 20.84 0.33
C THR A 84 -10.28 20.51 1.57
N ALA A 85 -10.80 19.70 2.50
CA ALA A 85 -10.09 19.38 3.73
C ALA A 85 -10.21 17.91 4.14
N PHE A 86 -9.32 17.51 5.05
CA PHE A 86 -9.36 16.23 5.74
C PHE A 86 -8.82 16.36 7.16
N THR A 87 -9.15 15.41 8.03
CA THR A 87 -8.64 15.36 9.39
C THR A 87 -7.54 14.30 9.52
N ALA A 88 -6.55 14.58 10.36
CA ALA A 88 -5.40 13.72 10.60
C ALA A 88 -4.97 13.74 12.07
N PRO A 89 -4.27 12.70 12.57
CA PRO A 89 -3.49 12.79 13.78
C PRO A 89 -2.45 13.91 13.67
N ARG A 90 -2.26 14.67 14.77
CA ARG A 90 -1.26 15.72 14.84
C ARG A 90 0.13 15.10 14.87
N CYS A 91 1.00 15.54 13.98
CA CYS A 91 2.39 15.09 13.92
C CYS A 91 3.35 16.27 14.09
N GLU A 92 4.53 15.99 14.65
CA GLU A 92 5.72 16.82 14.45
C GLU A 92 6.44 16.34 13.19
N MET A 93 6.49 17.20 12.16
CA MET A 93 7.01 16.82 10.85
C MET A 93 8.54 16.73 10.84
N ILE A 94 9.06 15.64 10.27
CA ILE A 94 10.49 15.47 10.05
C ILE A 94 10.84 16.23 8.76
N PRO A 95 11.80 17.19 8.76
CA PRO A 95 12.05 18.12 7.66
C PRO A 95 12.88 17.47 6.52
N ILE A 96 12.45 16.29 6.06
CA ILE A 96 13.10 15.53 4.99
C ILE A 96 12.07 15.16 3.93
N GLU A 97 12.39 15.51 2.69
CA GLU A 97 11.70 15.04 1.51
C GLU A 97 12.27 13.68 1.12
N TRP A 98 11.45 12.64 1.24
CA TRP A 98 11.82 11.28 0.86
C TRP A 98 11.38 11.01 -0.57
N VAL A 99 12.34 10.84 -1.47
CA VAL A 99 12.08 10.63 -2.90
C VAL A 99 12.35 9.18 -3.27
N CYS A 100 11.42 8.57 -4.00
CA CYS A 100 11.58 7.22 -4.55
C CYS A 100 11.46 7.24 -6.07
N ARG A 101 12.31 6.49 -6.79
CA ARG A 101 12.34 6.48 -8.27
C ARG A 101 12.36 5.07 -8.83
N ARG A 102 11.47 4.80 -9.79
CA ARG A 102 11.62 3.67 -10.73
C ARG A 102 12.44 4.04 -11.95
N ILE A 103 12.27 5.26 -12.46
CA ILE A 103 12.87 5.71 -13.71
C ILE A 103 13.70 6.98 -13.47
N ALA A 104 14.92 7.03 -14.02
CA ALA A 104 15.76 8.22 -13.98
C ALA A 104 15.18 9.32 -14.88
N THR A 105 14.81 10.44 -14.27
CA THR A 105 14.45 11.70 -14.93
C THR A 105 14.72 12.87 -13.96
N GLY A 106 14.40 14.10 -14.37
CA GLY A 106 14.42 15.27 -13.49
C GLY A 106 15.78 15.55 -12.85
N SER A 107 15.79 15.81 -11.54
CA SER A 107 16.99 16.18 -10.80
C SER A 107 18.04 15.07 -10.70
N PHE A 108 17.64 13.80 -10.83
CA PHE A 108 18.58 12.68 -10.85
C PHE A 108 19.57 12.80 -12.02
N LEU A 109 19.08 13.12 -13.23
CA LEU A 109 19.92 13.25 -14.42
C LEU A 109 20.89 14.44 -14.31
N LYS A 110 20.46 15.53 -13.66
CA LYS A 110 21.31 16.70 -13.41
C LYS A 110 22.48 16.37 -12.47
N ARG A 111 22.22 15.57 -11.43
CA ARG A 111 23.26 15.15 -10.46
C ARG A 111 24.15 14.02 -10.99
N ASN A 112 23.68 13.25 -11.98
CA ASN A 112 24.39 12.09 -12.52
C ASN A 112 24.61 12.23 -14.04
N PRO A 113 25.49 13.15 -14.47
CA PRO A 113 25.77 13.34 -15.89
C PRO A 113 26.28 12.03 -16.52
N GLY A 114 25.73 11.68 -17.68
CA GLY A 114 26.00 10.42 -18.38
C GLY A 114 24.89 9.37 -18.24
N VAL A 115 24.05 9.47 -17.21
CA VAL A 115 22.83 8.65 -17.13
C VAL A 115 21.79 9.20 -18.11
N LYS A 116 21.16 8.30 -18.88
CA LYS A 116 20.09 8.65 -19.83
C LYS A 116 18.72 8.57 -19.16
N GLU A 117 17.80 9.43 -19.61
CA GLU A 117 16.40 9.32 -19.23
C GLU A 117 15.84 7.94 -19.60
N GLY A 118 15.02 7.37 -18.73
CA GLY A 118 14.47 6.02 -18.94
C GLY A 118 15.28 4.91 -18.27
N TYR A 119 16.47 5.18 -17.73
CA TYR A 119 17.21 4.21 -16.91
C TYR A 119 16.32 3.71 -15.75
N LYS A 120 16.23 2.40 -15.56
CA LYS A 120 15.36 1.79 -14.55
C LYS A 120 16.15 1.35 -13.31
N PHE A 121 15.62 1.65 -12.13
CA PHE A 121 16.17 1.24 -10.85
C PHE A 121 15.51 -0.06 -10.36
N TYR A 122 16.34 -1.05 -10.03
CA TYR A 122 15.92 -2.31 -9.41
C TYR A 122 16.86 -2.64 -8.25
N PRO A 123 16.44 -2.50 -6.97
CA PRO A 123 15.16 -1.96 -6.50
C PRO A 123 14.95 -0.45 -6.80
N PRO A 124 13.75 0.14 -6.58
CA PRO A 124 13.55 1.59 -6.65
C PRO A 124 14.59 2.37 -5.85
N LYS A 125 15.09 3.47 -6.41
CA LYS A 125 16.10 4.30 -5.74
C LYS A 125 15.43 5.23 -4.73
N VAL A 126 15.86 5.18 -3.48
CA VAL A 126 15.49 6.13 -2.42
C VAL A 126 16.58 7.22 -2.30
N GLU A 127 16.15 8.46 -2.13
CA GLU A 127 16.99 9.65 -1.90
C GLU A 127 16.33 10.56 -0.85
N MET A 128 17.13 11.35 -0.13
CA MET A 128 16.64 12.33 0.86
C MET A 128 17.06 13.75 0.50
N PHE A 129 16.17 14.71 0.74
CA PHE A 129 16.47 16.14 0.60
C PHE A 129 16.02 16.88 1.85
N PHE A 130 16.91 17.66 2.44
CA PHE A 130 16.58 18.47 3.61
C PHE A 130 15.73 19.66 3.20
N LYS A 131 14.62 19.89 3.90
CA LYS A 131 13.69 20.98 3.59
C LYS A 131 14.32 22.33 3.95
N ASP A 132 14.80 23.03 2.93
CA ASP A 132 15.42 24.33 3.04
C ASP A 132 15.23 25.10 1.72
N ASP A 133 14.17 25.91 1.70
CA ASP A 133 13.81 26.74 0.55
C ASP A 133 14.96 27.68 0.12
N ALA A 134 15.79 28.14 1.08
CA ALA A 134 16.88 29.07 0.80
C ALA A 134 18.04 28.39 0.03
N ASN A 135 18.22 27.09 0.23
CA ASN A 135 19.29 26.30 -0.38
C ASN A 135 18.78 25.30 -1.44
N ASN A 136 17.54 25.46 -1.90
CA ASN A 136 16.89 24.62 -2.91
C ASN A 136 16.85 23.13 -2.53
N ASP A 137 16.54 22.85 -1.26
CA ASP A 137 16.38 21.51 -0.70
C ASP A 137 17.58 20.58 -1.00
N PRO A 138 18.75 20.80 -0.35
CA PRO A 138 19.96 20.05 -0.65
C PRO A 138 19.79 18.56 -0.37
N GLN A 139 20.39 17.72 -1.22
CA GLN A 139 20.41 16.27 -0.98
C GLN A 139 21.21 15.95 0.29
N TRP A 140 20.65 15.11 1.13
CA TRP A 140 21.30 14.60 2.34
C TRP A 140 21.60 13.10 2.22
N SER A 141 22.69 12.70 2.86
CA SER A 141 23.05 11.31 3.17
C SER A 141 22.39 10.84 4.47
N GLU A 142 22.36 9.53 4.70
CA GLU A 142 21.86 8.96 5.96
C GLU A 142 22.69 9.43 7.15
N GLU A 143 24.01 9.51 6.97
CA GLU A 143 24.95 10.00 7.97
C GLU A 143 24.66 11.45 8.37
N GLN A 144 24.32 12.33 7.42
CA GLN A 144 23.93 13.71 7.72
C GLN A 144 22.64 13.77 8.56
N LEU A 145 21.62 12.97 8.21
CA LEU A 145 20.36 12.94 8.94
C LEU A 145 20.54 12.40 10.36
N ILE A 146 21.33 11.36 10.55
CA ILE A 146 21.65 10.78 11.86
C ILE A 146 22.48 11.75 12.70
N ALA A 147 23.50 12.38 12.09
CA ALA A 147 24.36 13.34 12.77
C ALA A 147 23.62 14.63 13.19
N ALA A 148 22.52 14.97 12.52
CA ALA A 148 21.66 16.10 12.91
C ALA A 148 20.96 15.88 14.27
N LYS A 149 20.84 14.62 14.74
CA LYS A 149 20.25 14.26 16.04
C LYS A 149 18.89 14.92 16.28
N PHE A 150 18.04 14.98 15.26
CA PHE A 150 16.71 15.54 15.41
C PHE A 150 15.90 14.78 16.47
N CYS A 151 15.05 15.50 17.19
CA CYS A 151 14.12 14.93 18.16
C CYS A 151 12.74 15.55 17.92
N PHE A 152 11.75 14.70 17.63
CA PHE A 152 10.38 15.12 17.34
C PHE A 152 9.42 14.35 18.24
N ALA A 153 8.55 15.07 18.94
CA ALA A 153 7.61 14.54 19.93
C ALA A 153 8.25 13.63 21.00
N GLY A 154 9.55 13.79 21.26
CA GLY A 154 10.35 12.97 22.18
C GLY A 154 11.06 11.77 21.54
N LEU A 155 10.85 11.51 20.24
CA LEU A 155 11.55 10.48 19.49
C LEU A 155 12.80 11.05 18.83
N VAL A 156 13.98 10.52 19.21
CA VAL A 156 15.25 10.82 18.54
C VAL A 156 15.33 10.07 17.22
N ILE A 157 15.63 10.78 16.13
CA ILE A 157 15.81 10.20 14.79
C ILE A 157 17.24 9.67 14.67
N GLY A 158 17.42 8.39 15.03
CA GLY A 158 18.68 7.67 14.87
C GLY A 158 18.66 6.72 13.67
N GLN A 159 19.67 5.82 13.59
CA GLN A 159 19.78 4.83 12.51
C GLN A 159 18.50 4.02 12.31
N THR A 160 17.88 3.52 13.39
CA THR A 160 16.66 2.72 13.30
C THR A 160 15.53 3.50 12.64
N GLU A 161 15.33 4.77 13.00
CA GLU A 161 14.26 5.61 12.45
C GLU A 161 14.51 5.96 10.98
N VAL A 162 15.76 6.24 10.61
CA VAL A 162 16.18 6.49 9.22
C VAL A 162 15.97 5.24 8.35
N ASP A 163 16.37 4.06 8.83
CA ASP A 163 16.14 2.79 8.11
C ASP A 163 14.64 2.56 7.89
N ILE A 164 13.81 2.85 8.90
CA ILE A 164 12.35 2.68 8.83
C ILE A 164 11.75 3.58 7.76
N MET A 165 12.08 4.88 7.76
CA MET A 165 11.57 5.82 6.75
C MET A 165 12.04 5.45 5.34
N SER A 166 13.28 4.99 5.19
CA SER A 166 13.84 4.53 3.91
C SER A 166 13.06 3.33 3.34
N HIS A 167 12.86 2.28 4.15
CA HIS A 167 12.12 1.08 3.74
C HIS A 167 10.63 1.37 3.52
N ALA A 168 10.03 2.24 4.35
CA ALA A 168 8.64 2.67 4.19
C ALA A 168 8.45 3.46 2.90
N THR A 169 9.38 4.35 2.55
CA THR A 169 9.37 5.12 1.30
C THR A 169 9.34 4.22 0.08
N GLN A 170 10.21 3.20 0.06
CA GLN A 170 10.22 2.21 -1.02
C GLN A 170 8.89 1.43 -1.07
N ALA A 171 8.39 0.96 0.06
CA ALA A 171 7.15 0.17 0.13
C ALA A 171 5.92 0.96 -0.35
N ILE A 172 5.78 2.22 0.09
CA ILE A 172 4.71 3.12 -0.33
C ILE A 172 4.81 3.34 -1.85
N PHE A 173 6.01 3.56 -2.39
CA PHE A 173 6.20 3.74 -3.82
C PHE A 173 5.72 2.51 -4.61
N GLU A 174 6.14 1.32 -4.19
CA GLU A 174 5.78 0.09 -4.88
C GLU A 174 4.27 -0.22 -4.79
N ILE A 175 3.61 0.13 -3.68
CA ILE A 175 2.14 0.07 -3.53
C ILE A 175 1.45 0.99 -4.55
N LEU A 176 1.87 2.25 -4.63
CA LEU A 176 1.27 3.21 -5.56
C LEU A 176 1.61 2.86 -7.02
N GLU A 177 2.81 2.37 -7.29
CA GLU A 177 3.23 1.89 -8.61
C GLU A 177 2.35 0.72 -9.08
N LYS A 178 2.14 -0.29 -8.22
CA LYS A 178 1.27 -1.43 -8.53
C LYS A 178 -0.18 -0.99 -8.74
N SER A 179 -0.66 -0.04 -7.94
CA SER A 179 -2.04 0.44 -8.02
C SER A 179 -2.29 1.29 -9.28
N TRP A 180 -1.32 2.09 -9.71
CA TRP A 180 -1.45 2.86 -10.96
C TRP A 180 -1.29 2.00 -12.23
N LEU A 181 -0.60 0.87 -12.14
CA LEU A 181 -0.46 -0.07 -13.27
C LEU A 181 -1.82 -0.57 -13.78
N SER A 182 -2.76 -0.76 -12.84
CA SER A 182 -4.17 -1.10 -13.08
C SER A 182 -4.87 -0.09 -14.03
N GLN A 183 -4.44 1.16 -14.02
CA GLN A 183 -4.94 2.24 -14.89
C GLN A 183 -4.04 2.51 -16.10
N ASN A 184 -3.16 1.57 -16.46
CA ASN A 184 -2.14 1.71 -17.50
C ASN A 184 -1.29 3.00 -17.32
N CYS A 185 -0.95 3.32 -16.07
CA CYS A 185 -0.14 4.48 -15.72
C CYS A 185 1.19 4.02 -15.12
N THR A 186 2.29 4.57 -15.63
CA THR A 186 3.61 4.38 -15.04
C THR A 186 3.83 5.45 -13.97
N LEU A 187 3.95 5.02 -12.71
CA LEU A 187 4.46 5.87 -11.64
C LEU A 187 5.99 5.92 -11.73
N VAL A 188 6.53 7.10 -12.03
CA VAL A 188 7.94 7.28 -12.42
C VAL A 188 8.81 7.50 -11.20
N ASP A 189 8.40 8.47 -10.39
CA ASP A 189 8.97 8.81 -9.10
C ASP A 189 7.92 9.51 -8.22
N MET A 190 8.18 9.58 -6.92
CA MET A 190 7.36 10.32 -5.97
C MET A 190 8.20 10.93 -4.85
N LYS A 191 7.61 11.90 -4.15
CA LYS A 191 8.09 12.48 -2.90
C LYS A 191 7.03 12.31 -1.81
N ILE A 192 7.45 11.88 -0.63
CA ILE A 192 6.63 11.85 0.58
C ILE A 192 7.36 12.48 1.76
N GLU A 193 6.64 12.76 2.84
CA GLU A 193 7.17 13.29 4.09
C GLU A 193 6.60 12.47 5.26
N PHE A 194 7.40 12.31 6.32
CA PHE A 194 6.99 11.61 7.53
C PHE A 194 6.87 12.59 8.70
N GLY A 195 6.07 12.21 9.68
CA GLY A 195 5.99 12.89 10.96
C GLY A 195 5.98 11.89 12.11
N VAL A 196 6.28 12.38 13.31
CA VAL A 196 6.07 11.62 14.55
C VAL A 196 4.73 12.01 15.13
N ASP A 197 3.82 11.05 15.26
CA ASP A 197 2.52 11.24 15.89
C ASP A 197 2.72 11.65 17.36
N VAL A 198 2.13 12.79 17.75
CA VAL A 198 2.38 13.37 19.08
C VAL A 198 1.79 12.52 20.22
N THR A 199 0.83 11.66 19.92
CA THR A 199 0.15 10.76 20.86
C THR A 199 0.80 9.39 20.89
N THR A 200 0.94 8.72 19.74
CA THR A 200 1.44 7.33 19.70
C THR A 200 2.97 7.25 19.69
N LYS A 201 3.65 8.34 19.33
CA LYS A 201 5.10 8.40 19.11
C LYS A 201 5.60 7.52 17.96
N GLU A 202 4.69 6.98 17.15
CA GLU A 202 5.04 6.25 15.92
C GLU A 202 5.45 7.23 14.81
N ILE A 203 6.43 6.82 13.99
CA ILE A 203 6.68 7.47 12.70
C ILE A 203 5.56 7.05 11.74
N VAL A 204 4.90 8.03 11.14
CA VAL A 204 3.79 7.81 10.21
C VAL A 204 4.00 8.60 8.92
N LEU A 205 3.54 8.06 7.79
CA LEU A 205 3.40 8.85 6.56
C LEU A 205 2.48 10.03 6.87
N ALA A 206 2.89 11.24 6.54
CA ALA A 206 2.13 12.45 6.84
C ALA A 206 2.10 13.38 5.61
N ASP A 207 1.85 14.67 5.86
CA ASP A 207 1.69 15.68 4.81
C ASP A 207 0.54 15.34 3.83
N VAL A 208 0.81 15.36 2.53
CA VAL A 208 -0.14 15.01 1.46
C VAL A 208 0.56 14.21 0.37
N ILE A 209 -0.18 13.34 -0.30
CA ILE A 209 0.23 12.76 -1.59
C ILE A 209 -0.81 13.18 -2.62
N ASP A 210 -0.48 14.21 -3.40
CA ASP A 210 -1.32 14.73 -4.47
C ASP A 210 -0.58 14.70 -5.80
N ASN A 211 -1.15 15.35 -6.82
CA ASN A 211 -0.59 15.38 -8.16
C ASN A 211 0.66 16.29 -8.29
N ASP A 212 1.09 16.92 -7.20
CA ASP A 212 2.36 17.63 -7.07
C ASP A 212 3.49 16.69 -6.58
N SER A 213 3.11 15.60 -5.90
CA SER A 213 4.00 14.67 -5.20
C SER A 213 4.65 13.63 -6.10
N TRP A 214 4.17 13.39 -7.31
CA TRP A 214 4.69 12.34 -8.20
C TRP A 214 4.92 12.80 -9.64
N ARG A 215 5.49 11.89 -10.43
CA ARG A 215 5.43 11.90 -11.90
C ARG A 215 4.62 10.71 -12.40
N LEU A 216 3.62 10.98 -13.24
CA LEU A 216 2.66 9.98 -13.70
C LEU A 216 2.51 10.02 -15.22
N TRP A 217 2.95 8.94 -15.88
CA TRP A 217 2.98 8.83 -17.34
C TRP A 217 2.01 7.75 -17.83
N PRO A 218 0.86 8.14 -18.43
CA PRO A 218 -0.01 7.19 -19.11
C PRO A 218 0.76 6.39 -20.17
N SER A 219 0.57 5.07 -20.19
CA SER A 219 1.29 4.12 -21.07
C SER A 219 2.82 4.20 -21.01
N GLY A 220 3.39 4.79 -19.95
CA GLY A 220 4.83 5.04 -19.84
C GLY A 220 5.36 6.14 -20.76
N ASP A 221 4.48 6.95 -21.37
CA ASP A 221 4.84 8.02 -22.30
C ASP A 221 4.93 9.37 -21.57
N ARG A 222 6.15 9.91 -21.48
CA ARG A 222 6.42 11.21 -20.85
C ARG A 222 5.66 12.35 -21.53
N SER A 223 5.42 12.30 -22.83
CA SER A 223 4.70 13.36 -23.54
C SER A 223 3.24 13.50 -23.08
N GLN A 224 2.71 12.44 -22.46
CA GLN A 224 1.35 12.39 -21.93
C GLN A 224 1.28 12.70 -20.42
N GLN A 225 2.37 13.19 -19.81
CA GLN A 225 2.45 13.45 -18.36
C GLN A 225 1.20 14.15 -17.80
N LYS A 226 0.67 13.61 -16.70
CA LYS A 226 -0.54 14.09 -16.04
C LYS A 226 -0.29 14.78 -14.70
N ASP A 227 0.97 14.83 -14.28
CA ASP A 227 1.40 15.43 -13.02
C ASP A 227 1.84 16.90 -13.18
N LYS A 228 2.19 17.52 -12.05
CA LYS A 228 2.67 18.91 -11.98
C LYS A 228 3.89 19.22 -12.84
N GLN A 229 4.66 18.24 -13.31
CA GLN A 229 5.74 18.50 -14.26
C GLN A 229 5.22 19.23 -15.52
N SER A 230 3.97 19.03 -15.93
CA SER A 230 3.36 19.78 -17.04
C SER A 230 3.28 21.29 -16.79
N TYR A 231 3.14 21.73 -15.53
CA TYR A 231 3.18 23.14 -15.14
C TYR A 231 4.62 23.65 -14.99
N ARG A 232 5.54 22.81 -14.52
CA ARG A 232 6.96 23.16 -14.39
C ARG A 232 7.62 23.38 -15.76
N ASP A 233 7.20 22.62 -16.77
CA ASP A 233 7.77 22.66 -18.13
C ASP A 233 7.26 23.83 -18.99
N LEU A 234 6.21 24.54 -18.56
CA LEU A 234 5.73 25.74 -19.26
C LEU A 234 6.84 26.80 -19.29
N LYS A 235 7.22 27.22 -20.51
CA LYS A 235 8.15 28.34 -20.72
C LYS A 235 7.57 29.63 -20.13
N GLU A 236 6.31 29.90 -20.48
CA GLU A 236 5.51 31.01 -19.97
C GLU A 236 4.17 30.48 -19.46
N VAL A 237 3.65 31.07 -18.38
CA VAL A 237 2.36 30.67 -17.80
C VAL A 237 1.26 31.54 -18.38
N THR A 238 0.58 31.03 -19.42
CA THR A 238 -0.62 31.66 -20.00
C THR A 238 -1.90 31.07 -19.40
N PRO A 239 -3.06 31.75 -19.54
CA PRO A 239 -4.36 31.19 -19.15
C PRO A 239 -4.63 29.82 -19.80
N GLU A 240 -4.30 29.65 -21.09
CA GLU A 240 -4.48 28.39 -21.83
C GLU A 240 -3.57 27.29 -21.27
N GLY A 241 -2.33 27.63 -20.94
CA GLY A 241 -1.39 26.72 -20.30
C GLY A 241 -1.89 26.25 -18.92
N LEU A 242 -2.46 27.15 -18.12
CA LEU A 242 -3.08 26.79 -16.84
C LEU A 242 -4.32 25.90 -17.00
N GLN A 243 -5.14 26.12 -18.04
CA GLN A 243 -6.27 25.24 -18.33
C GLN A 243 -5.84 23.84 -18.74
N MET A 244 -4.76 23.71 -19.53
CA MET A 244 -4.16 22.40 -19.82
C MET A 244 -3.69 21.69 -18.53
N VAL A 245 -3.01 22.41 -17.63
CA VAL A 245 -2.60 21.88 -16.33
C VAL A 245 -3.81 21.45 -15.50
N LYS A 246 -4.87 22.26 -15.44
CA LYS A 246 -6.10 21.92 -14.73
C LYS A 246 -6.71 20.61 -15.24
N LYS A 247 -6.84 20.46 -16.57
CA LYS A 247 -7.35 19.22 -17.20
C LYS A 247 -6.50 18.00 -16.84
N ASN A 248 -5.18 18.14 -16.75
CA ASN A 248 -4.31 17.05 -16.30
C ASN A 248 -4.61 16.65 -14.85
N PHE A 249 -4.83 17.62 -13.96
CA PHE A 249 -5.19 17.38 -12.57
C PHE A 249 -6.58 16.75 -12.41
N GLU A 250 -7.56 17.23 -13.17
CA GLU A 250 -8.92 16.66 -13.23
C GLU A 250 -8.90 15.21 -13.72
N TRP A 251 -8.11 14.91 -14.76
CA TRP A 251 -7.96 13.56 -15.29
C TRP A 251 -7.47 12.56 -14.23
N VAL A 252 -6.53 12.98 -13.36
CA VAL A 252 -6.04 12.18 -12.23
C VAL A 252 -7.11 12.06 -11.14
N ALA A 253 -7.81 13.16 -10.83
CA ALA A 253 -8.87 13.18 -9.82
C ALA A 253 -10.07 12.29 -10.17
N GLU A 254 -10.38 12.12 -11.45
CA GLU A 254 -11.39 11.19 -11.95
C GLU A 254 -11.00 9.72 -11.73
N ARG A 255 -9.71 9.39 -11.83
CA ARG A 255 -9.21 8.01 -11.84
C ARG A 255 -8.71 7.54 -10.49
N VAL A 256 -8.30 8.43 -9.60
CA VAL A 256 -7.70 8.05 -8.31
C VAL A 256 -8.62 7.17 -7.44
N GLU A 257 -9.94 7.35 -7.54
CA GLU A 257 -10.92 6.50 -6.82
C GLU A 257 -10.98 5.07 -7.36
N LEU A 258 -10.59 4.84 -8.62
CA LEU A 258 -10.53 3.51 -9.22
C LEU A 258 -9.45 2.64 -8.57
N LEU A 259 -8.41 3.25 -7.98
CA LEU A 259 -7.37 2.52 -7.26
C LEU A 259 -7.91 1.84 -5.99
N LEU A 260 -9.05 2.30 -5.46
CA LEU A 260 -9.74 1.66 -4.32
C LEU A 260 -10.66 0.51 -4.75
N LYS A 261 -10.79 0.24 -6.05
CA LYS A 261 -11.64 -0.84 -6.58
C LYS A 261 -10.80 -2.06 -6.89
N SER A 262 -11.36 -3.23 -6.62
CA SER A 262 -10.75 -4.51 -6.99
C SER A 262 -10.99 -4.78 -8.47
N GLU A 263 -9.94 -5.06 -9.24
CA GLU A 263 -10.06 -5.41 -10.67
C GLU A 263 -10.49 -6.86 -10.90
N SER A 264 -10.18 -7.74 -9.95
CA SER A 264 -10.52 -9.16 -10.01
C SER A 264 -11.22 -9.60 -8.73
N GLN A 265 -12.15 -10.55 -8.86
CA GLN A 265 -12.67 -11.28 -7.71
C GLN A 265 -11.65 -12.32 -7.24
N CYS A 266 -11.72 -12.69 -5.96
CA CYS A 266 -10.88 -13.72 -5.36
C CYS A 266 -11.74 -14.53 -4.40
N ARG A 267 -11.50 -15.84 -4.31
CA ARG A 267 -12.15 -16.71 -3.32
C ARG A 267 -11.23 -17.82 -2.86
N LEU A 268 -11.21 -18.08 -1.56
CA LEU A 268 -10.60 -19.28 -1.00
C LEU A 268 -11.68 -20.24 -0.53
N VAL A 269 -11.55 -21.52 -0.88
CA VAL A 269 -12.45 -22.57 -0.42
C VAL A 269 -11.65 -23.58 0.38
N VAL A 270 -11.92 -23.68 1.68
CA VAL A 270 -11.33 -24.69 2.55
C VAL A 270 -12.25 -25.91 2.57
N LEU A 271 -11.72 -27.05 2.12
CA LEU A 271 -12.40 -28.35 2.14
C LEU A 271 -11.80 -29.18 3.27
N MET A 272 -12.62 -29.53 4.27
CA MET A 272 -12.19 -30.34 5.41
C MET A 272 -12.79 -31.75 5.37
N GLY A 273 -11.95 -32.76 5.66
CA GLY A 273 -12.33 -34.17 5.68
C GLY A 273 -13.24 -34.57 6.85
N SER A 274 -13.22 -33.78 7.92
CA SER A 274 -13.89 -34.04 9.19
C SER A 274 -14.22 -32.73 9.90
N THR A 275 -15.33 -32.69 10.63
CA THR A 275 -15.70 -31.56 11.50
C THR A 275 -14.73 -31.36 12.67
N SER A 276 -13.97 -32.40 13.05
CA SER A 276 -12.91 -32.29 14.07
C SER A 276 -11.84 -31.25 13.71
N ASP A 277 -11.65 -30.99 12.41
CA ASP A 277 -10.59 -30.10 11.91
C ASP A 277 -11.08 -28.65 11.75
N PHE A 278 -12.31 -28.36 12.17
CA PHE A 278 -12.96 -27.05 12.03
C PHE A 278 -12.14 -25.92 12.66
N GLY A 279 -11.57 -26.14 13.85
CA GLY A 279 -10.72 -25.15 14.52
C GLY A 279 -9.45 -24.80 13.74
N HIS A 280 -8.90 -25.73 12.96
CA HIS A 280 -7.77 -25.46 12.06
C HIS A 280 -8.24 -24.64 10.84
N CYS A 281 -9.39 -24.98 10.27
CA CYS A 281 -9.98 -24.29 9.13
C CYS A 281 -10.39 -22.84 9.45
N GLU A 282 -10.88 -22.58 10.65
CA GLU A 282 -11.22 -21.22 11.12
C GLU A 282 -9.97 -20.32 11.20
N LYS A 283 -8.78 -20.86 11.52
CA LYS A 283 -7.53 -20.09 11.46
C LYS A 283 -7.22 -19.64 10.03
N ILE A 284 -7.38 -20.53 9.04
CA ILE A 284 -7.19 -20.22 7.62
C ILE A 284 -8.18 -19.13 7.18
N LYS A 285 -9.46 -19.29 7.53
CA LYS A 285 -10.51 -18.31 7.22
C LYS A 285 -10.24 -16.94 7.83
N LYS A 286 -9.86 -16.89 9.11
CA LYS A 286 -9.51 -15.65 9.80
C LYS A 286 -8.31 -14.97 9.13
N ALA A 287 -7.27 -15.74 8.79
CA ALA A 287 -6.09 -15.22 8.10
C ALA A 287 -6.43 -14.68 6.69
N CYS A 288 -7.34 -15.31 5.95
CA CYS A 288 -7.83 -14.78 4.66
C CYS A 288 -8.50 -13.41 4.80
N GLY A 289 -9.24 -13.19 5.89
CA GLY A 289 -9.86 -11.90 6.20
C GLY A 289 -8.86 -10.75 6.29
N ASN A 290 -7.65 -10.99 6.81
CA ASN A 290 -6.59 -9.98 6.89
C ASN A 290 -6.13 -9.49 5.51
N PHE A 291 -6.28 -10.34 4.47
CA PHE A 291 -5.96 -10.02 3.09
C PHE A 291 -7.17 -9.54 2.27
N GLY A 292 -8.36 -9.45 2.89
CA GLY A 292 -9.60 -9.08 2.20
C GLY A 292 -10.11 -10.15 1.24
N ILE A 293 -9.76 -11.42 1.45
CA ILE A 293 -10.15 -12.53 0.57
C ILE A 293 -11.37 -13.24 1.17
N PRO A 294 -12.51 -13.31 0.46
CA PRO A 294 -13.64 -14.15 0.84
C PRO A 294 -13.22 -15.62 1.01
N CYS A 295 -13.59 -16.22 2.14
CA CYS A 295 -13.23 -17.60 2.46
C CYS A 295 -14.45 -18.41 2.88
N GLU A 296 -14.69 -19.51 2.17
CA GLU A 296 -15.78 -20.46 2.42
C GLU A 296 -15.24 -21.76 3.01
N LEU A 297 -15.97 -22.34 3.98
CA LEU A 297 -15.63 -23.61 4.61
C LEU A 297 -16.64 -24.67 4.19
N ARG A 298 -16.18 -25.84 3.73
CA ARG A 298 -17.04 -26.97 3.38
C ARG A 298 -16.49 -28.26 3.97
N ILE A 299 -17.38 -29.22 4.22
CA ILE A 299 -17.04 -30.54 4.73
C ILE A 299 -17.26 -31.55 3.61
N THR A 300 -16.23 -32.30 3.26
CA THR A 300 -16.31 -33.38 2.28
C THR A 300 -15.12 -34.33 2.43
N SER A 301 -15.31 -35.61 2.15
CA SER A 301 -14.27 -36.63 2.32
C SER A 301 -14.03 -37.39 1.03
N ALA A 302 -12.82 -37.33 0.50
CA ALA A 302 -12.43 -38.10 -0.68
C ALA A 302 -12.50 -39.64 -0.47
N HIS A 303 -12.41 -40.11 0.78
CA HIS A 303 -12.50 -41.55 1.08
C HIS A 303 -13.94 -42.02 1.30
N LYS A 304 -14.80 -41.18 1.90
CA LYS A 304 -16.16 -41.56 2.32
C LYS A 304 -17.27 -41.01 1.41
N GLY A 305 -16.95 -40.06 0.54
CA GLY A 305 -17.88 -39.42 -0.40
C GLY A 305 -17.12 -38.70 -1.53
N PRO A 306 -16.35 -39.43 -2.36
CA PRO A 306 -15.59 -38.84 -3.46
C PRO A 306 -16.48 -38.16 -4.50
N ASP A 307 -17.65 -38.73 -4.81
CA ASP A 307 -18.66 -38.19 -5.70
C ASP A 307 -19.15 -36.80 -5.23
N GLN A 308 -19.46 -36.65 -3.94
CA GLN A 308 -19.85 -35.37 -3.36
C GLN A 308 -18.69 -34.36 -3.37
N THR A 309 -17.46 -34.81 -3.17
CA THR A 309 -16.26 -33.97 -3.26
C THR A 309 -16.13 -33.38 -4.66
N LEU A 310 -16.27 -34.20 -5.70
CA LEU A 310 -16.21 -33.76 -7.10
C LEU A 310 -17.36 -32.83 -7.46
N ARG A 311 -18.56 -33.06 -6.92
CA ARG A 311 -19.72 -32.18 -7.12
C ARG A 311 -19.50 -30.79 -6.50
N ILE A 312 -19.04 -30.73 -5.24
CA ILE A 312 -18.74 -29.45 -4.56
C ILE A 312 -17.66 -28.68 -5.32
N LYS A 313 -16.60 -29.37 -5.76
CA LYS A 313 -15.56 -28.77 -6.60
C LYS A 313 -16.14 -28.16 -7.87
N ALA A 314 -17.03 -28.88 -8.57
CA ALA A 314 -17.66 -28.41 -9.81
C ALA A 314 -18.52 -27.15 -9.59
N ASP A 315 -19.21 -27.02 -8.45
CA ASP A 315 -19.97 -25.80 -8.11
C ASP A 315 -19.04 -24.57 -8.13
N TYR A 316 -17.85 -24.68 -7.55
CA TYR A 316 -16.87 -23.60 -7.45
C TYR A 316 -16.05 -23.36 -8.73
N GLU A 317 -16.00 -24.34 -9.63
CA GLU A 317 -15.42 -24.15 -10.97
C GLU A 317 -16.42 -23.48 -11.92
N GLY A 318 -17.71 -23.71 -11.73
CA GLY A 318 -18.77 -23.34 -12.68
C GLY A 318 -19.28 -21.91 -12.58
N ASP A 319 -18.97 -21.16 -11.52
CA ASP A 319 -19.52 -19.81 -11.28
C ASP A 319 -18.63 -18.65 -11.76
N GLY A 320 -17.46 -18.95 -12.32
CA GLY A 320 -16.54 -17.97 -12.90
C GLY A 320 -15.68 -17.17 -11.91
N ILE A 321 -15.75 -17.46 -10.61
CA ILE A 321 -14.95 -16.76 -9.60
C ILE A 321 -13.57 -17.44 -9.45
N PRO A 322 -12.45 -16.73 -9.67
CA PRO A 322 -11.11 -17.29 -9.46
C PRO A 322 -10.95 -17.84 -8.04
N THR A 323 -10.72 -19.14 -7.94
CA THR A 323 -10.76 -19.88 -6.68
C THR A 323 -9.45 -20.61 -6.41
N VAL A 324 -8.97 -20.54 -5.16
CA VAL A 324 -7.90 -21.41 -4.65
C VAL A 324 -8.53 -22.36 -3.63
N PHE A 325 -8.24 -23.66 -3.77
CA PHE A 325 -8.70 -24.67 -2.82
C PHE A 325 -7.65 -24.96 -1.77
N VAL A 326 -8.08 -25.07 -0.51
CA VAL A 326 -7.24 -25.56 0.58
C VAL A 326 -7.83 -26.85 1.13
N ALA A 327 -7.08 -27.95 1.01
CA ALA A 327 -7.47 -29.25 1.52
C ALA A 327 -6.93 -29.44 2.95
N VAL A 328 -7.85 -29.64 3.90
CA VAL A 328 -7.53 -29.93 5.30
C VAL A 328 -8.00 -31.35 5.63
N ALA A 329 -7.04 -32.27 5.68
CA ALA A 329 -7.29 -33.66 6.04
C ALA A 329 -6.14 -34.18 6.90
N GLY A 330 -6.45 -34.67 8.11
CA GLY A 330 -5.49 -35.39 8.94
C GLY A 330 -5.25 -36.82 8.43
N ARG A 331 -4.26 -37.51 9.02
CA ARG A 331 -3.86 -38.87 8.65
C ARG A 331 -3.39 -38.93 7.19
N SER A 332 -3.78 -39.98 6.46
CA SER A 332 -3.53 -40.09 5.02
C SER A 332 -4.40 -39.11 4.24
N ASN A 333 -3.85 -37.98 3.83
CA ASN A 333 -4.55 -36.95 3.05
C ASN A 333 -4.80 -37.41 1.61
N GLY A 334 -5.98 -38.00 1.36
CA GLY A 334 -6.47 -38.24 -0.01
C GLY A 334 -7.27 -37.07 -0.60
N LEU A 335 -7.68 -36.10 0.22
CA LEU A 335 -8.56 -35.00 -0.22
C LEU A 335 -7.84 -34.05 -1.19
N GLY A 336 -6.64 -33.59 -0.82
CA GLY A 336 -5.84 -32.73 -1.69
C GLY A 336 -5.46 -33.35 -3.02
N PRO A 337 -4.89 -34.58 -3.03
CA PRO A 337 -4.56 -35.28 -4.27
C PRO A 337 -5.76 -35.50 -5.19
N VAL A 338 -6.92 -35.91 -4.64
CA VAL A 338 -8.14 -36.09 -5.43
C VAL A 338 -8.61 -34.77 -6.04
N LEU A 339 -8.60 -33.68 -5.27
CA LEU A 339 -8.91 -32.36 -5.81
C LEU A 339 -7.93 -31.96 -6.92
N SER A 340 -6.63 -32.04 -6.64
CA SER A 340 -5.58 -31.58 -7.56
C SER A 340 -5.51 -32.38 -8.85
N GLY A 341 -5.93 -33.66 -8.86
CA GLY A 341 -6.03 -34.44 -10.08
C GLY A 341 -7.28 -34.13 -10.92
N ASN A 342 -8.25 -33.40 -10.37
CA ASN A 342 -9.56 -33.17 -10.98
C ASN A 342 -9.94 -31.67 -11.12
N THR A 343 -9.04 -30.74 -10.80
CA THR A 343 -9.24 -29.31 -11.06
C THR A 343 -8.02 -28.70 -11.74
N ALA A 344 -8.25 -27.68 -12.57
CA ALA A 344 -7.19 -26.81 -13.10
C ALA A 344 -6.81 -25.69 -12.11
N TYR A 345 -7.62 -25.47 -11.06
CA TYR A 345 -7.34 -24.44 -10.06
C TYR A 345 -6.27 -24.89 -9.06
N PRO A 346 -5.54 -23.95 -8.42
CA PRO A 346 -4.53 -24.31 -7.42
C PRO A 346 -5.15 -25.02 -6.22
N VAL A 347 -4.49 -26.11 -5.79
CA VAL A 347 -4.86 -26.86 -4.58
C VAL A 347 -3.68 -26.87 -3.62
N ILE A 348 -3.93 -26.42 -2.38
CA ILE A 348 -2.95 -26.36 -1.30
C ILE A 348 -3.35 -27.38 -0.23
N ASN A 349 -2.45 -28.28 0.12
CA ASN A 349 -2.58 -29.11 1.32
C ASN A 349 -2.19 -28.28 2.55
N CYS A 350 -3.08 -28.23 3.54
CA CYS A 350 -2.81 -27.68 4.87
C CYS A 350 -3.24 -28.70 5.93
N PRO A 351 -2.49 -29.81 6.12
CA PRO A 351 -2.88 -30.89 7.01
C PRO A 351 -2.80 -30.43 8.49
N PRO A 352 -3.77 -30.80 9.34
CA PRO A 352 -3.79 -30.45 10.76
C PRO A 352 -2.84 -31.35 11.57
N LEU A 353 -1.54 -31.25 11.32
CA LEU A 353 -0.52 -32.11 11.93
C LEU A 353 -0.37 -31.88 13.44
N THR A 354 -0.15 -32.96 14.18
CA THR A 354 0.22 -32.95 15.60
C THR A 354 1.58 -33.62 15.81
N LEU A 355 2.18 -33.47 17.00
CA LEU A 355 3.47 -34.07 17.32
C LEU A 355 3.44 -35.60 17.32
N ASP A 356 2.29 -36.21 17.62
CA ASP A 356 2.17 -37.66 17.78
C ASP A 356 2.41 -38.41 16.46
N TRP A 357 1.82 -37.91 15.36
CA TRP A 357 1.79 -38.62 14.06
C TRP A 357 2.12 -37.74 12.85
N GLY A 358 2.37 -36.44 13.07
CA GLY A 358 2.55 -35.48 11.98
C GLY A 358 3.73 -35.80 11.07
N ALA A 359 4.79 -36.40 11.62
CA ALA A 359 5.97 -36.82 10.85
C ALA A 359 5.67 -37.94 9.85
N GLN A 360 4.68 -38.79 10.12
CA GLN A 360 4.24 -39.85 9.22
C GLN A 360 3.17 -39.31 8.26
N ASP A 361 2.20 -38.56 8.77
CA ASP A 361 1.04 -38.08 8.01
C ASP A 361 1.42 -37.11 6.88
N VAL A 362 2.43 -36.26 7.08
CA VAL A 362 2.84 -35.23 6.11
C VAL A 362 3.22 -35.81 4.75
N TRP A 363 3.78 -37.02 4.70
CA TRP A 363 4.21 -37.66 3.46
C TRP A 363 3.07 -37.92 2.49
N SER A 364 1.84 -38.11 2.99
CA SER A 364 0.64 -38.26 2.16
C SER A 364 0.30 -37.00 1.36
N SER A 365 0.76 -35.82 1.81
CA SER A 365 0.59 -34.55 1.10
C SER A 365 1.77 -34.20 0.17
N LEU A 366 2.95 -34.78 0.43
CA LEU A 366 4.20 -34.44 -0.29
C LEU A 366 4.51 -35.38 -1.46
N ARG A 367 4.30 -36.69 -1.30
CA ARG A 367 4.69 -37.70 -2.31
C ARG A 367 3.48 -38.09 -3.14
N LEU A 368 3.30 -37.39 -4.25
CA LEU A 368 2.14 -37.52 -5.14
C LEU A 368 2.50 -38.29 -6.43
N PRO A 369 1.53 -38.94 -7.09
CA PRO A 369 1.73 -39.49 -8.42
C PRO A 369 2.02 -38.38 -9.45
N SER A 370 2.61 -38.74 -10.58
CA SER A 370 2.89 -37.80 -11.67
C SER A 370 1.60 -37.14 -12.20
N GLY A 371 1.69 -35.87 -12.60
CA GLY A 371 0.55 -35.11 -13.13
C GLY A 371 -0.30 -34.40 -12.07
N VAL A 372 0.09 -34.45 -10.80
CA VAL A 372 -0.59 -33.78 -9.68
C VAL A 372 0.27 -32.61 -9.16
N GLY A 373 -0.21 -31.39 -9.35
CA GLY A 373 0.51 -30.15 -8.99
C GLY A 373 0.22 -29.61 -7.58
N CYS A 374 -0.23 -30.46 -6.66
CA CYS A 374 -0.67 -30.01 -5.34
C CYS A 374 0.51 -29.56 -4.46
N SER A 375 0.43 -28.35 -3.91
CA SER A 375 1.44 -27.82 -2.99
C SER A 375 1.09 -28.17 -1.54
N THR A 376 2.06 -28.06 -0.63
CA THR A 376 1.82 -28.31 0.81
C THR A 376 2.37 -27.15 1.64
N ILE A 377 1.51 -26.56 2.47
CA ILE A 377 1.85 -25.49 3.42
C ILE A 377 1.34 -25.90 4.80
N LEU A 378 2.24 -26.02 5.78
CA LEU A 378 1.89 -26.58 7.09
C LEU A 378 1.18 -25.58 8.01
N SER A 379 1.51 -24.29 7.90
CA SER A 379 0.88 -23.24 8.72
C SER A 379 -0.50 -22.87 8.14
N PRO A 380 -1.55 -22.81 8.97
CA PRO A 380 -2.86 -22.35 8.50
C PRO A 380 -2.85 -20.86 8.09
N GLU A 381 -2.10 -20.01 8.81
CA GLU A 381 -1.91 -18.62 8.41
C GLU A 381 -1.07 -18.53 7.12
N GLY A 382 -0.06 -19.39 7.00
CA GLY A 382 0.78 -19.50 5.81
C GLY A 382 0.01 -19.95 4.57
N SER A 383 -0.98 -20.84 4.70
CA SER A 383 -1.78 -21.28 3.54
C SER A 383 -2.69 -20.16 3.02
N ALA A 384 -3.29 -19.37 3.92
CA ALA A 384 -4.00 -18.15 3.56
C ALA A 384 -3.07 -17.11 2.92
N GLN A 385 -1.86 -16.93 3.46
CA GLN A 385 -0.86 -16.02 2.90
C GLN A 385 -0.37 -16.47 1.50
N PHE A 386 -0.16 -17.77 1.30
CA PHE A 386 0.23 -18.31 0.00
C PHE A 386 -0.89 -18.15 -1.04
N ALA A 387 -2.15 -18.38 -0.65
CA ALA A 387 -3.28 -18.07 -1.51
C ALA A 387 -3.38 -16.57 -1.82
N ALA A 388 -3.13 -15.70 -0.84
CA ALA A 388 -3.06 -14.26 -1.07
C ALA A 388 -1.94 -13.90 -2.06
N GLN A 389 -0.77 -14.56 -1.99
CA GLN A 389 0.31 -14.36 -2.96
C GLN A 389 -0.09 -14.75 -4.39
N ILE A 390 -0.85 -15.84 -4.55
CA ILE A 390 -1.41 -16.25 -5.84
C ILE A 390 -2.36 -15.16 -6.37
N PHE A 391 -3.32 -14.71 -5.54
CA PHE A 391 -4.26 -13.66 -5.96
C PHE A 391 -3.60 -12.30 -6.19
N GLY A 392 -2.54 -11.97 -5.43
CA GLY A 392 -1.76 -10.75 -5.58
C GLY A 392 -1.05 -10.60 -6.93
N LEU A 393 -0.98 -11.66 -7.74
CA LEU A 393 -0.52 -11.56 -9.13
C LEU A 393 -1.49 -10.75 -10.00
N ASN A 394 -2.81 -10.82 -9.73
CA ASN A 394 -3.86 -10.20 -10.53
C ASN A 394 -4.74 -9.20 -9.74
N ASN A 395 -4.54 -9.09 -8.43
CA ASN A 395 -5.29 -8.19 -7.57
C ASN A 395 -4.34 -7.25 -6.81
N HIS A 396 -4.31 -5.97 -7.18
CA HIS A 396 -3.40 -5.01 -6.56
C HIS A 396 -3.72 -4.78 -5.08
N LEU A 397 -5.00 -4.81 -4.66
CA LEU A 397 -5.36 -4.59 -3.25
C LEU A 397 -4.81 -5.69 -2.34
N VAL A 398 -4.91 -6.96 -2.76
CA VAL A 398 -4.32 -8.09 -2.05
C VAL A 398 -2.79 -7.98 -2.03
N TRP A 399 -2.20 -7.63 -3.18
CA TRP A 399 -0.75 -7.42 -3.28
C TRP A 399 -0.26 -6.31 -2.35
N CYS A 400 -0.99 -5.20 -2.23
CA CYS A 400 -0.64 -4.08 -1.37
C CYS A 400 -0.61 -4.49 0.11
N LYS A 401 -1.59 -5.30 0.56
CA LYS A 401 -1.61 -5.85 1.92
C LYS A 401 -0.41 -6.75 2.21
N LEU A 402 -0.04 -7.61 1.26
CA LEU A 402 1.17 -8.42 1.37
C LEU A 402 2.43 -7.54 1.46
N ARG A 403 2.52 -6.52 0.61
CA ARG A 403 3.68 -5.63 0.57
C ARG A 403 3.86 -4.81 1.84
N ALA A 404 2.77 -4.30 2.39
CA ALA A 404 2.75 -3.60 3.66
C ALA A 404 3.04 -4.55 4.84
N SER A 405 2.55 -5.80 4.79
CA SER A 405 2.87 -6.81 5.81
C SER A 405 4.38 -7.08 5.88
N ILE A 406 5.07 -7.19 4.74
CA ILE A 406 6.54 -7.37 4.72
C ILE A 406 7.24 -6.21 5.43
N LEU A 407 6.82 -4.96 5.15
CA LEU A 407 7.35 -3.78 5.80
C LEU A 407 7.10 -3.82 7.31
N ASN A 408 5.86 -4.04 7.72
CA ASN A 408 5.47 -3.99 9.13
C ASN A 408 6.17 -5.07 9.96
N THR A 409 6.31 -6.30 9.44
CA THR A 409 7.08 -7.35 10.10
C THR A 409 8.54 -6.95 10.28
N TRP A 410 9.16 -6.36 9.24
CA TRP A 410 10.54 -5.88 9.33
C TRP A 410 10.69 -4.72 10.33
N ILE A 411 9.75 -3.77 10.37
CA ILE A 411 9.72 -2.70 11.38
C ILE A 411 9.61 -3.29 12.78
N SER A 412 8.73 -4.26 13.01
CA SER A 412 8.58 -4.90 14.32
C SER A 412 9.89 -5.55 14.80
N LEU A 413 10.64 -6.19 13.90
CA LEU A 413 11.97 -6.75 14.23
C LEU A 413 12.96 -5.64 14.63
N LYS A 414 12.98 -4.53 13.89
CA LYS A 414 13.87 -3.39 14.19
C LYS A 414 13.55 -2.74 15.54
N LEU A 415 12.27 -2.61 15.87
CA LEU A 415 11.82 -2.05 17.15
C LEU A 415 12.14 -2.99 18.31
N ALA A 416 11.87 -4.29 18.17
CA ALA A 416 12.21 -5.29 19.19
C ALA A 416 13.72 -5.35 19.47
N ASP A 417 14.55 -5.31 18.42
CA ASP A 417 16.01 -5.25 18.57
C ASP A 417 16.49 -3.94 19.22
N LYS A 418 15.85 -2.80 18.90
CA LYS A 418 16.15 -1.52 19.54
C LYS A 418 15.80 -1.53 21.03
N GLU A 419 14.65 -2.11 21.40
CA GLU A 419 14.23 -2.25 22.79
C GLU A 419 15.19 -3.11 23.60
N MET A 420 15.70 -4.21 23.02
CA MET A 420 16.67 -5.09 23.68
C MET A 420 18.08 -4.49 23.84
N ARG A 421 18.40 -3.42 23.08
CA ARG A 421 19.70 -2.72 23.16
C ARG A 421 19.71 -1.55 24.13
N MET A 422 18.55 -1.04 24.54
CA MET A 422 18.39 0.00 25.56
C MET A 422 18.38 -0.63 26.94
#